data_AF-A0A9E5IER8-F1
#
_entry.id   AF-A0A9E5IER8-F1
#
_cell.length_a   1.000
_cell.length_b   1.000
_cell.length_c   1.000
_cell.angle_alpha   90.00
_cell.angle_beta   90.00
_cell.angle_gamma   90.00
#
_symmetry.space_group_name_H-M   'P 1'
#
loop_
_entity.id
_entity.type
_entity.pdbx_description
1 polymer ?
#
loop_
_entity_poly.entity_id
_entity_poly.type
_entity_poly.pdbx_seq_one_letter_code
_entity_poly.pdbx_strand_id
1 'polypeptide(L)'
;NDFKAKSQADYDDLWIVPFPEINPEFARDSIDAPVDGVCAASNGSNPEGGAQFAEWCGSENGMKAAQAAGDTSLYANSRLDTTEYDAFNKQKLAVIGEAKNVMNFLDRDCRNDFAGTIVGPSIQNFLKDPKSVNKIVDDMQAAWDALPPLS
;
A
#
# COMPACT_ATOMS: atom_id res chain seq x y z
N ASN A 1 5.47 -0.20 -19.72
CA ASN A 1 4.16 0.38 -20.09
C ASN A 1 3.96 1.65 -19.28
N ASP A 2 4.66 2.71 -19.64
CA ASP A 2 4.50 4.03 -19.03
C ASP A 2 3.62 4.87 -19.97
N PHE A 3 2.47 5.36 -19.47
CA PHE A 3 1.56 6.21 -20.25
C PHE A 3 2.23 7.52 -20.64
N LYS A 4 3.02 8.11 -19.74
CA LYS A 4 3.72 9.39 -19.96
C LYS A 4 4.75 9.28 -21.08
N ALA A 5 5.48 8.16 -21.14
CA ALA A 5 6.42 7.87 -22.22
C ALA A 5 5.75 7.64 -23.59
N LYS A 6 4.45 7.32 -23.63
CA LYS A 6 3.71 7.03 -24.88
C LYS A 6 2.94 8.24 -25.41
N SER A 7 2.27 9.00 -24.54
CA SER A 7 1.46 10.16 -24.91
C SER A 7 1.26 11.07 -23.69
N GLN A 8 1.64 12.34 -23.81
CA GLN A 8 1.37 13.33 -22.76
C GLN A 8 -0.12 13.59 -22.63
N ALA A 9 -0.86 13.62 -23.74
CA ALA A 9 -2.31 13.82 -23.72
C ALA A 9 -3.03 12.69 -22.99
N ASP A 10 -2.64 11.43 -23.23
CA ASP A 10 -3.25 10.27 -22.56
C ASP A 10 -2.91 10.27 -21.06
N TYR A 11 -1.71 10.71 -20.70
CA TYR A 11 -1.30 10.85 -19.31
C TYR A 11 -2.08 11.95 -18.58
N ASP A 12 -2.29 13.09 -19.24
CA ASP A 12 -3.06 14.20 -18.70
C ASP A 12 -4.55 13.87 -18.56
N ASP A 13 -5.06 12.90 -19.33
CA ASP A 13 -6.43 12.37 -19.25
C ASP A 13 -6.60 11.24 -18.21
N LEU A 14 -5.54 10.88 -17.48
CA LEU A 14 -5.65 9.91 -16.39
C LEU A 14 -6.44 10.50 -15.21
N TRP A 15 -7.35 9.70 -14.69
CA TRP A 15 -8.18 10.05 -13.54
C TRP A 15 -8.21 8.92 -12.50
N ILE A 16 -8.16 9.30 -11.22
CA ILE A 16 -8.33 8.37 -10.11
C ILE A 16 -9.77 8.44 -9.61
N VAL A 17 -10.48 7.31 -9.72
CA VAL A 17 -11.80 7.13 -9.12
C VAL A 17 -11.64 6.25 -7.87
N PRO A 18 -11.78 6.80 -6.66
CA PRO A 18 -11.78 5.98 -5.44
C PRO A 18 -12.90 4.97 -5.48
N PHE A 19 -12.69 3.81 -4.84
CA PHE A 19 -13.75 2.85 -4.63
C PHE A 19 -14.92 3.53 -3.90
N PRO A 20 -16.18 3.31 -4.33
CA PRO A 20 -17.32 4.05 -3.80
C PRO A 20 -17.60 3.70 -2.34
N GLU A 21 -18.22 4.63 -1.63
CA GLU A 21 -18.80 4.37 -0.33
C GLU A 21 -19.86 3.25 -0.43
N ILE A 22 -19.76 2.25 0.46
CA ILE A 22 -20.75 1.19 0.62
C ILE A 22 -21.57 1.40 1.91
N ASN A 23 -20.90 1.74 3.01
CA ASN A 23 -21.49 1.92 4.32
C ASN A 23 -21.16 3.32 4.85
N PRO A 24 -22.15 4.17 5.16
CA PRO A 24 -21.93 5.53 5.65
C PRO A 24 -21.22 5.60 7.00
N GLU A 25 -21.20 4.52 7.79
CA GLU A 25 -20.40 4.44 9.02
C GLU A 25 -18.89 4.56 8.74
N PHE A 26 -18.43 3.96 7.64
CA PHE A 26 -17.01 3.90 7.25
C PHE A 26 -16.68 4.83 6.07
N ALA A 27 -17.69 5.30 5.32
CA ALA A 27 -17.52 6.16 4.15
C ALA A 27 -16.43 5.62 3.19
N ARG A 28 -15.38 6.41 2.93
CA ARG A 28 -14.13 6.02 2.26
C ARG A 28 -12.92 6.21 3.18
N ASP A 29 -13.07 5.86 4.45
CA ASP A 29 -12.07 6.17 5.48
C ASP A 29 -10.83 5.28 5.47
N SER A 30 -10.76 4.29 4.56
CA SER A 30 -9.71 3.28 4.53
C SER A 30 -9.20 3.07 3.11
N ILE A 31 -7.88 2.88 2.97
CA ILE A 31 -7.21 2.62 1.69
C ILE A 31 -6.05 1.65 1.86
N ASP A 32 -5.82 0.79 0.87
CA ASP A 32 -4.54 0.10 0.71
C ASP A 32 -3.55 1.03 -0.01
N ALA A 33 -2.53 1.50 0.71
CA ALA A 33 -1.42 2.25 0.16
C ALA A 33 -0.12 1.74 0.81
N PRO A 34 0.43 0.60 0.34
CA PRO A 34 1.59 -0.04 0.94
C PRO A 34 2.74 0.93 1.18
N VAL A 35 3.21 0.98 2.43
CA VAL A 35 4.26 1.89 2.86
C VAL A 35 5.56 1.12 3.04
N ASP A 36 6.58 1.50 2.28
CA ASP A 36 7.95 1.05 2.51
C ASP A 36 8.66 1.98 3.50
N GLY A 37 9.65 1.45 4.20
CA GLY A 37 10.39 2.19 5.21
C GLY A 37 11.74 1.57 5.54
N VAL A 38 12.44 2.21 6.47
CA VAL A 38 13.73 1.75 6.98
C VAL A 38 13.63 1.51 8.49
N CYS A 39 14.27 0.43 8.94
CA CYS A 39 14.38 0.09 10.36
C CYS A 39 15.86 -0.03 10.73
N ALA A 40 16.24 0.48 11.91
CA ALA A 40 17.54 0.22 12.50
C ALA A 40 17.47 -1.06 13.35
N ALA A 41 18.31 -2.05 13.05
CA ALA A 41 18.36 -3.30 13.80
C ALA A 41 18.86 -3.06 15.23
N SER A 42 18.11 -3.53 16.23
CA SER A 42 18.44 -3.33 17.65
C SER A 42 19.74 -4.02 18.08
N ASN A 43 20.09 -5.13 17.43
CA ASN A 43 21.32 -5.89 17.63
C ASN A 43 22.42 -5.54 16.61
N GLY A 44 22.28 -4.43 15.88
CA GLY A 44 23.31 -3.96 14.96
C GLY A 44 24.61 -3.61 15.68
N SER A 45 25.74 -3.67 14.96
CA SER A 45 27.05 -3.28 15.52
C SER A 45 27.18 -1.78 15.83
N ASN A 46 26.31 -0.96 15.24
CA ASN A 46 26.20 0.49 15.48
C ASN A 46 24.73 0.96 15.44
N PRO A 47 23.94 0.70 16.50
CA PRO A 47 22.52 1.02 16.53
C PRO A 47 22.24 2.53 16.51
N GLU A 48 23.12 3.33 17.12
CA GLU A 48 22.99 4.80 17.12
C GLU A 48 23.16 5.38 15.71
N GLY A 49 24.21 4.97 14.98
CA GLY A 49 24.39 5.39 13.59
C GLY A 49 23.26 4.90 12.67
N GLY A 50 22.74 3.69 12.91
CA GLY A 50 21.56 3.19 12.20
C GLY A 50 20.32 4.04 12.43
N ALA A 51 20.07 4.48 13.68
CA ALA A 51 18.97 5.36 14.01
C ALA A 51 19.11 6.74 13.36
N GLN A 52 20.31 7.33 13.39
CA GLN A 52 20.60 8.61 12.72
C GLN A 52 20.40 8.53 11.21
N PHE A 53 20.78 7.40 10.59
CA PHE A 53 20.52 7.19 9.17
C PHE A 53 19.02 7.06 8.87
N ALA A 54 18.27 6.31 9.68
CA ALA A 54 16.83 6.19 9.54
C ALA A 54 16.10 7.54 9.70
N GLU A 55 16.55 8.38 10.63
CA GLU A 55 16.06 9.76 10.80
C GLU A 55 16.34 10.60 9.54
N TRP A 56 17.54 10.51 8.99
CA TRP A 56 17.88 11.20 7.74
C TRP A 56 17.03 10.72 6.57
N CYS A 57 16.84 9.40 6.40
CA CYS A 57 15.93 8.84 5.40
C CYS A 57 14.52 9.41 5.56
N GLY A 58 14.02 9.55 6.79
CA GLY A 58 12.71 10.16 7.11
C GLY A 58 12.60 11.67 6.86
N SER A 59 13.70 12.36 6.57
CA SER A 59 13.73 13.82 6.39
C SER A 59 13.38 14.26 4.96
N GLU A 60 13.06 15.55 4.78
CA GLU A 60 12.84 16.13 3.45
C GLU A 60 14.06 15.97 2.54
N ASN A 61 15.26 16.06 3.10
CA ASN A 61 16.51 15.87 2.34
C ASN A 61 16.67 14.42 1.89
N GLY A 62 16.33 13.46 2.75
CA GLY A 62 16.33 12.04 2.42
C GLY A 62 15.38 11.73 1.26
N MET A 63 14.14 12.24 1.33
CA MET A 63 13.14 12.02 0.29
C MET A 63 13.53 12.69 -1.03
N LYS A 64 14.02 13.94 -0.99
CA LYS A 64 14.53 14.63 -2.20
C LYS A 64 15.71 13.89 -2.82
N ALA A 65 16.59 13.30 -2.01
CA ALA A 65 17.69 12.49 -2.51
C ALA A 65 17.19 11.21 -3.21
N ALA A 66 16.18 10.54 -2.64
CA ALA A 66 15.56 9.37 -3.26
C ALA A 66 14.84 9.72 -4.58
N GLN A 67 14.09 10.83 -4.62
CA GLN A 67 13.47 11.35 -5.85
C GLN A 67 14.52 11.67 -6.92
N ALA A 68 15.62 12.32 -6.53
CA ALA A 68 16.72 12.62 -7.45
C ALA A 68 17.42 11.34 -7.97
N ALA A 69 17.37 10.24 -7.21
CA ALA A 69 17.83 8.92 -7.62
C ALA A 69 16.81 8.17 -8.51
N GLY A 70 15.64 8.76 -8.77
CA GLY A 70 14.61 8.21 -9.67
C GLY A 70 13.45 7.51 -8.97
N ASP A 71 13.33 7.61 -7.64
CA ASP A 71 12.15 7.10 -6.94
C ASP A 71 10.91 7.91 -7.35
N THR A 72 9.82 7.21 -7.65
CA THR A 72 8.55 7.78 -8.10
C THR A 72 7.43 7.62 -7.07
N SER A 73 7.77 7.16 -5.86
CA SER A 73 6.85 6.98 -4.74
C SER A 73 6.36 8.32 -4.19
N LEU A 74 5.17 8.30 -3.58
CA LEU A 74 4.71 9.38 -2.72
C LEU A 74 5.25 9.15 -1.31
N TYR A 75 5.70 10.21 -0.64
CA TYR A 75 6.27 10.11 0.70
C TYR A 75 5.27 10.49 1.78
N ALA A 76 5.30 9.76 2.90
CA ALA A 76 4.46 10.01 4.06
C ALA A 76 4.85 11.27 4.88
N ASN A 77 6.02 11.88 4.60
CA ASN A 77 6.49 13.05 5.32
C ASN A 77 5.68 14.30 4.90
N SER A 78 4.81 14.77 5.80
CA SER A 78 3.95 15.94 5.59
C SER A 78 4.68 17.28 5.45
N ARG A 79 5.99 17.33 5.73
CA ARG A 79 6.83 18.52 5.50
C ARG A 79 7.40 18.58 4.09
N LEU A 80 7.35 17.47 3.33
CA LEU A 80 7.85 17.46 1.96
C LEU A 80 6.99 18.39 1.09
N ASP A 81 7.65 19.32 0.40
CA ASP A 81 6.98 20.18 -0.56
C ASP A 81 6.49 19.38 -1.78
N THR A 82 5.18 19.44 -2.01
CA THR A 82 4.48 18.74 -3.10
C THR A 82 3.87 19.73 -4.11
N THR A 83 4.21 21.01 -4.03
CA THR A 83 3.65 22.08 -4.89
C THR A 83 3.84 21.79 -6.38
N GLU A 84 5.02 21.26 -6.73
CA GLU A 84 5.43 20.93 -8.10
C GLU A 84 4.89 19.58 -8.60
N TYR A 85 4.10 18.86 -7.81
CA TYR A 85 3.49 17.62 -8.29
C TYR A 85 2.53 17.89 -9.46
N ASP A 86 2.56 17.00 -10.44
CA ASP A 86 1.61 17.00 -11.55
C ASP A 86 0.18 16.68 -11.07
N ALA A 87 -0.80 16.90 -11.95
CA ALA A 87 -2.21 16.74 -11.64
C ALA A 87 -2.53 15.31 -11.18
N PHE A 88 -1.93 14.29 -11.80
CA PHE A 88 -2.16 12.89 -11.45
C PHE A 88 -1.64 12.54 -10.05
N ASN A 89 -0.44 12.99 -9.68
CA ASN A 89 0.09 12.76 -8.33
C ASN A 89 -0.67 13.57 -7.26
N LYS A 90 -1.17 14.77 -7.59
CA LYS A 90 -2.06 15.52 -6.69
C LYS A 90 -3.38 14.80 -6.44
N GLN A 91 -3.95 14.13 -7.45
CA GLN A 91 -5.13 13.28 -7.25
C GLN A 91 -4.82 12.10 -6.31
N LYS A 92 -3.69 11.42 -6.47
CA LYS A 92 -3.28 10.34 -5.53
C LYS A 92 -3.20 10.84 -4.10
N LEU A 93 -2.56 11.99 -3.87
CA LEU A 93 -2.44 12.62 -2.55
C LEU A 93 -3.81 12.97 -1.96
N ALA A 94 -4.74 13.48 -2.78
CA ALA A 94 -6.09 13.79 -2.33
C ALA A 94 -6.81 12.52 -1.83
N VAL A 95 -6.72 11.42 -2.59
CA VAL A 95 -7.35 10.14 -2.22
C VAL A 95 -6.73 9.55 -0.95
N ILE A 96 -5.41 9.57 -0.81
CA ILE A 96 -4.74 9.12 0.42
C ILE A 96 -5.11 10.02 1.60
N GLY A 97 -5.20 11.34 1.38
CA GLY A 97 -5.54 12.31 2.41
C GLY A 97 -6.99 12.26 2.91
N GLU A 98 -7.90 11.62 2.17
CA GLU A 98 -9.27 11.33 2.63
C GLU A 98 -9.34 10.17 3.62
N ALA A 99 -8.37 9.24 3.59
CA ALA A 99 -8.36 8.06 4.42
C ALA A 99 -7.89 8.36 5.85
N LYS A 100 -8.57 7.78 6.83
CA LYS A 100 -8.15 7.75 8.24
C LYS A 100 -7.24 6.55 8.51
N ASN A 101 -7.46 5.45 7.81
CA ASN A 101 -6.72 4.21 7.98
C ASN A 101 -5.97 3.87 6.68
N VAL A 102 -4.66 3.69 6.80
CA VAL A 102 -3.81 3.24 5.69
C VAL A 102 -3.38 1.82 5.97
N MET A 103 -3.82 0.92 5.10
CA MET A 103 -3.51 -0.51 5.12
C MET A 103 -2.37 -0.79 4.12
N ASN A 104 -1.66 -1.91 4.30
CA ASN A 104 -0.48 -2.26 3.53
C ASN A 104 -0.71 -3.36 2.50
N PHE A 105 -1.97 -3.61 2.12
CA PHE A 105 -2.40 -4.73 1.29
C PHE A 105 -2.35 -6.08 2.03
N LEU A 106 -3.19 -7.01 1.57
CA LEU A 106 -3.44 -8.29 2.24
C LEU A 106 -2.18 -9.11 2.53
N ASP A 107 -1.19 -9.09 1.63
CA ASP A 107 0.04 -9.88 1.79
C ASP A 107 1.03 -9.30 2.83
N ARG A 108 0.81 -8.06 3.28
CA ARG A 108 1.58 -7.43 4.37
C ARG A 108 0.79 -7.34 5.67
N ASP A 109 -0.53 -7.18 5.59
CA ASP A 109 -1.40 -7.09 6.77
C ASP A 109 -1.87 -8.46 7.27
N CYS A 110 -1.64 -9.52 6.51
CA CYS A 110 -1.93 -10.89 6.89
C CYS A 110 -0.68 -11.76 6.82
N ARG A 111 -0.67 -12.85 7.59
CA ARG A 111 0.40 -13.86 7.52
C ARG A 111 0.48 -14.48 6.12
N ASN A 112 1.70 -14.59 5.60
CA ASN A 112 1.98 -14.99 4.22
C ASN A 112 1.43 -16.38 3.86
N ASP A 113 1.48 -17.32 4.79
CA ASP A 113 0.96 -18.69 4.64
C ASP A 113 -0.58 -18.75 4.60
N PHE A 114 -1.27 -17.65 4.86
CA PHE A 114 -2.70 -17.50 4.61
C PHE A 114 -2.99 -16.66 3.36
N ALA A 115 -2.43 -15.45 3.26
CA ALA A 115 -2.71 -14.52 2.17
C ALA A 115 -2.43 -15.13 0.78
N GLY A 116 -1.22 -15.65 0.58
CA GLY A 116 -0.80 -16.19 -0.71
C GLY A 116 -1.34 -17.58 -0.98
N THR A 117 -1.32 -18.46 0.02
CA THR A 117 -1.63 -19.89 -0.16
C THR A 117 -3.11 -20.20 -0.08
N ILE A 118 -3.90 -19.41 0.66
CA ILE A 118 -5.33 -19.66 0.88
C ILE A 118 -6.18 -18.60 0.20
N VAL A 119 -5.99 -17.31 0.53
CA VAL A 119 -6.88 -16.26 0.04
C VAL A 119 -6.77 -16.05 -1.47
N GLY A 120 -5.55 -16.03 -2.01
CA GLY A 120 -5.29 -15.90 -3.45
C GLY A 120 -6.05 -16.95 -4.29
N PRO A 121 -5.88 -18.26 -4.04
CA PRO A 121 -6.64 -19.32 -4.72
C PRO A 121 -8.15 -19.24 -4.49
N SER A 122 -8.61 -18.85 -3.30
CA SER A 122 -10.04 -18.70 -3.01
C SER A 122 -10.70 -17.60 -3.84
N ILE A 123 -10.04 -16.44 -4.02
CA ILE A 123 -10.51 -15.38 -4.93
C ILE A 123 -10.57 -15.91 -6.37
N GLN A 124 -9.54 -16.64 -6.83
CA GLN A 124 -9.55 -17.24 -8.17
C GLN A 124 -10.70 -18.24 -8.35
N ASN A 125 -11.03 -19.01 -7.31
CA ASN A 125 -12.15 -19.96 -7.35
C ASN A 125 -13.50 -19.23 -7.36
N PHE A 126 -13.65 -18.13 -6.61
CA PHE A 126 -14.84 -17.30 -6.67
C PHE A 126 -15.05 -16.70 -8.06
N LEU A 127 -13.98 -16.23 -8.71
CA LEU A 127 -14.06 -15.71 -10.08
C LEU A 127 -14.45 -16.79 -11.10
N LYS A 128 -14.09 -18.07 -10.87
CA LYS A 128 -14.45 -19.21 -11.74
C LYS A 128 -15.88 -19.70 -11.50
N ASP A 129 -16.31 -19.79 -10.25
CA ASP A 129 -17.65 -20.22 -9.85
C ASP A 129 -18.16 -19.40 -8.65
N PRO A 130 -18.79 -18.24 -8.90
CA PRO A 130 -19.27 -17.37 -7.83
C PRO A 130 -20.43 -17.98 -7.04
N LYS A 131 -21.11 -19.01 -7.56
CA LYS A 131 -22.19 -19.70 -6.84
C LYS A 131 -21.68 -20.53 -5.66
N SER A 132 -20.39 -20.86 -5.67
CA SER A 132 -19.72 -21.60 -4.59
C SER A 132 -19.24 -20.70 -3.43
N VAL A 133 -19.61 -19.42 -3.39
CA VAL A 133 -19.11 -18.43 -2.42
C VAL A 133 -19.21 -18.90 -0.96
N ASN A 134 -20.33 -19.51 -0.55
CA ASN A 134 -20.49 -19.97 0.83
C ASN A 134 -19.45 -21.04 1.17
N LYS A 135 -19.27 -22.04 0.29
CA LYS A 135 -18.27 -23.08 0.48
C LYS A 135 -16.85 -22.52 0.50
N ILE A 136 -16.56 -21.55 -0.38
CA ILE A 136 -15.24 -20.91 -0.44
C ILE A 136 -14.92 -20.19 0.88
N VAL A 137 -15.89 -19.46 1.43
CA VAL A 137 -15.73 -18.77 2.72
C VAL A 137 -15.58 -19.77 3.86
N ASP A 138 -16.39 -20.84 3.89
CA ASP A 138 -16.28 -21.91 4.90
C ASP A 138 -14.90 -22.58 4.87
N ASP A 139 -14.40 -22.92 3.68
CA ASP A 139 -13.07 -23.52 3.49
C ASP A 139 -11.95 -22.56 3.93
N MET A 140 -12.08 -21.26 3.62
CA MET A 140 -11.13 -20.23 4.07
C MET A 140 -11.09 -20.11 5.59
N GLN A 141 -12.25 -20.14 6.26
CA GLN A 141 -12.32 -20.08 7.72
C GLN A 141 -11.69 -21.32 8.35
N ALA A 142 -12.00 -22.52 7.84
CA ALA A 142 -11.41 -23.76 8.33
C ALA A 142 -9.88 -23.77 8.15
N ALA A 143 -9.38 -23.23 7.05
CA ALA A 143 -7.94 -23.08 6.82
C ALA A 143 -7.31 -22.09 7.81
N TRP A 144 -7.97 -20.97 8.12
CA TRP A 144 -7.51 -20.01 9.12
C TRP A 144 -7.42 -20.64 10.52
N ASP A 145 -8.47 -21.34 10.94
CA ASP A 145 -8.56 -21.96 12.27
C ASP A 145 -7.52 -23.07 12.47
N ALA A 146 -7.06 -23.69 11.38
CA ALA A 146 -6.02 -24.73 11.40
C ALA A 146 -4.58 -24.18 11.45
N LEU A 147 -4.38 -22.86 11.33
CA LEU A 147 -3.03 -22.29 11.32
C LEU A 147 -2.37 -22.40 12.70
N PRO A 148 -1.06 -22.72 12.74
CA PRO A 148 -0.33 -22.71 14.00
C PRO A 148 -0.20 -21.29 14.55
N PRO A 149 0.01 -21.11 15.88
CA PRO A 149 0.34 -19.80 16.45
C PRO A 149 1.52 -19.15 15.74
N LEU A 150 1.54 -17.81 15.67
CA LEU A 150 2.70 -17.07 15.18
C LEU A 150 3.87 -17.25 16.15
N SER A 151 5.04 -17.58 15.61
CA SER A 151 6.31 -17.73 16.34
C SER A 151 7.01 -16.40 16.54
#